data_AF-A0A6I6WBN2-F1
#
_entry.id   AF-A0A6I6WBN2-F1
#
_cell.length_a   1.000
_cell.length_b   1.000
_cell.length_c   1.000
_cell.angle_alpha   90.00
_cell.angle_beta   90.00
_cell.angle_gamma   90.00
#
_symmetry.space_group_name_H-M   'P 1'
#
loop_
_entity.id
_entity.type
_entity.pdbx_description
1 polymer ?
#
loop_
_entity_poly.entity_id
_entity_poly.type
_entity_poly.pdbx_seq_one_letter_code
_entity_poly.pdbx_strand_id
1 'polypeptide(L)'
;MLVLGGSKVIRHDLSPVANAVGAAIAEASGTVDRVYSYDEHGREKCLNEAREAATAEAVRAGADPNQVRITRISEIPMTYVPGGSVRVAVKAVGQLLRSAAVR
;
A
#
# COMPACT_ATOMS: atom_id res chain seq x y z
N MET A 1 -33.86 -23.59 -12.24
CA MET A 1 -32.60 -23.86 -11.51
C MET A 1 -31.91 -22.54 -11.26
N LEU A 2 -31.86 -22.08 -10.01
CA LEU A 2 -30.79 -21.22 -9.48
C LEU A 2 -30.87 -21.29 -7.95
N VAL A 3 -29.75 -21.67 -7.37
CA VAL A 3 -29.58 -22.13 -5.99
C VAL A 3 -29.62 -20.94 -5.03
N LEU A 4 -30.55 -20.93 -4.06
CA LEU A 4 -30.50 -20.07 -2.88
C LEU A 4 -29.55 -20.69 -1.84
N GLY A 5 -28.25 -20.53 -2.08
CA GLY A 5 -27.20 -20.88 -1.13
C GLY A 5 -26.73 -19.64 -0.38
N GLY A 6 -27.53 -19.19 0.59
CA GLY A 6 -27.19 -18.02 1.42
C GLY A 6 -26.98 -18.44 2.87
N SER A 7 -25.74 -18.76 3.23
CA SER A 7 -25.31 -18.96 4.61
C SER A 7 -25.70 -17.76 5.48
N LYS A 8 -26.28 -18.06 6.65
CA LYS A 8 -26.77 -17.16 7.72
C LYS A 8 -26.22 -15.72 7.63
N VAL A 9 -27.08 -14.79 7.18
CA VAL A 9 -26.77 -13.35 7.18
C VAL A 9 -26.85 -12.84 8.61
N ILE A 10 -25.69 -12.56 9.23
CA ILE A 10 -25.61 -11.91 10.53
C ILE A 10 -25.53 -10.40 10.29
N ARG A 11 -26.66 -9.70 10.37
CA ARG A 11 -26.69 -8.23 10.45
C ARG A 11 -26.65 -7.83 11.91
N HIS A 12 -25.56 -7.20 12.33
CA HIS A 12 -25.43 -6.59 13.65
C HIS A 12 -26.08 -5.20 13.63
N ASP A 13 -26.70 -4.78 14.74
CA ASP A 13 -27.44 -3.51 14.88
C ASP A 13 -26.59 -2.22 14.67
N LEU A 14 -25.27 -2.37 14.46
CA LEU A 14 -24.32 -1.30 14.16
C LEU A 14 -24.04 -1.15 12.66
N SER A 15 -24.91 -1.70 11.81
CA SER A 15 -24.84 -1.63 10.34
C SER A 15 -24.60 -0.21 9.76
N PRO A 16 -25.04 0.91 10.37
CA PRO A 16 -24.74 2.26 9.87
C PRO A 16 -23.30 2.74 10.12
N VAL A 17 -22.56 2.11 11.04
CA VAL A 17 -21.28 2.61 11.56
C VAL A 17 -20.06 1.89 10.94
N ALA A 18 -20.28 0.90 10.07
CA ALA A 18 -19.21 0.10 9.46
C ALA A 18 -18.19 0.95 8.70
N ASN A 19 -18.64 2.02 8.03
CA ASN A 19 -17.76 2.95 7.32
C ASN A 19 -16.86 3.77 8.29
N ALA A 20 -17.32 4.02 9.52
CA ALA A 20 -16.55 4.76 10.52
C ALA A 20 -15.56 3.88 11.28
N VAL A 21 -15.86 2.58 11.46
CA VAL A 21 -14.89 1.61 12.00
C VAL A 21 -13.69 1.46 11.06
N GLY A 22 -13.93 1.42 9.74
CA GLY A 22 -12.85 1.39 8.74
C GLY A 22 -11.95 2.62 8.77
N ALA A 23 -12.51 3.81 9.00
CA ALA A 23 -11.74 5.05 9.15
C ALA A 23 -10.95 5.09 10.48
N ALA A 24 -11.49 4.52 11.56
CA ALA A 24 -10.84 4.47 12.86
C ALA A 24 -9.61 3.52 12.91
N ILE A 25 -9.53 2.55 11.98
CA ILE A 25 -8.41 1.60 11.81
C ILE A 25 -7.58 1.93 10.56
N ALA A 26 -7.89 3.02 9.86
CA ALA A 26 -7.21 3.36 8.61
C ALA A 26 -5.75 3.73 8.85
N GLU A 27 -4.85 3.06 8.12
CA GLU A 27 -3.44 3.43 8.00
C GLU A 27 -3.26 4.34 6.78
N ALA A 28 -2.39 5.35 6.88
CA ALA A 28 -1.95 6.09 5.70
C ALA A 28 -1.10 5.17 4.82
N SER A 29 -1.33 5.20 3.50
CA SER A 29 -0.61 4.37 2.54
C SER A 29 0.07 5.19 1.46
N GLY A 30 1.32 4.84 1.15
CA GLY A 30 2.07 5.36 0.01
C GLY A 30 2.29 4.24 -1.01
N THR A 31 2.13 4.55 -2.30
CA THR A 31 2.41 3.58 -3.38
C THR A 31 3.25 4.27 -4.45
N VAL A 32 4.31 3.59 -4.86
CA VAL A 32 5.16 4.01 -5.98
C VAL A 32 5.17 2.91 -7.02
N ASP A 33 5.12 3.30 -8.29
CA ASP A 33 5.19 2.40 -9.44
C ASP A 33 6.09 3.06 -10.49
N ARG A 34 7.27 2.49 -10.69
CA ARG A 34 8.30 3.05 -11.57
C ARG A 34 9.01 1.95 -12.34
N VAL A 35 9.52 2.30 -13.51
CA VAL A 35 10.40 1.42 -14.31
C VAL A 35 11.84 1.75 -13.96
N TYR A 36 12.62 0.72 -13.66
CA TYR A 36 14.06 0.80 -13.39
C TYR A 36 14.83 -0.07 -14.38
N SER A 37 16.06 0.30 -14.71
CA SER A 37 17.01 -0.62 -15.35
C SER A 37 17.92 -1.24 -14.28
N TYR A 38 17.84 -2.56 -14.13
CA TYR A 38 18.71 -3.28 -13.19
C TYR A 38 20.15 -3.36 -13.71
N ASP A 39 20.35 -3.29 -15.02
CA ASP A 39 21.67 -3.35 -15.65
C ASP A 39 22.49 -2.08 -15.35
N GLU A 40 21.86 -0.91 -15.26
CA GLU A 40 22.55 0.35 -14.99
C GLU A 40 22.83 0.58 -13.50
N HIS A 41 21.83 0.32 -12.63
CA HIS A 41 21.86 0.76 -11.23
C HIS A 41 21.95 -0.39 -10.22
N GLY A 42 21.75 -1.63 -10.67
CA GLY A 42 21.67 -2.82 -9.83
C GLY A 42 20.32 -2.97 -9.13
N ARG A 43 19.83 -4.22 -9.04
CA ARG A 43 18.53 -4.55 -8.45
C ARG A 43 18.33 -3.97 -7.06
N GLU A 44 19.31 -4.14 -6.16
CA GLU A 44 19.17 -3.75 -4.76
C GLU A 44 18.98 -2.24 -4.60
N LYS A 45 19.75 -1.44 -5.35
CA LYS A 45 19.66 0.02 -5.34
C LYS A 45 18.29 0.49 -5.82
N CYS A 46 17.80 -0.05 -6.94
CA CYS A 46 16.48 0.26 -7.48
C CYS A 46 15.35 -0.09 -6.51
N LEU A 47 15.45 -1.23 -5.83
CA LEU A 47 14.48 -1.64 -4.82
C LEU A 47 14.52 -0.74 -3.59
N ASN A 48 15.71 -0.33 -3.14
CA ASN A 48 15.85 0.58 -2.01
C ASN A 48 15.27 1.97 -2.33
N GLU A 49 15.57 2.51 -3.50
CA GLU A 49 14.97 3.77 -3.97
C GLU A 49 13.44 3.68 -4.03
N ALA A 50 12.89 2.59 -4.57
CA ALA A 50 11.44 2.38 -4.62
C ALA A 50 10.81 2.28 -3.22
N ARG A 51 11.49 1.65 -2.25
CA ARG A 51 11.04 1.57 -0.84
C ARG A 51 11.06 2.92 -0.16
N GLU A 52 12.14 3.68 -0.33
CA GLU A 52 12.27 5.03 0.22
C GLU A 52 11.20 5.95 -0.35
N ALA A 53 10.97 5.90 -1.66
CA ALA A 53 9.93 6.68 -2.31
C ALA A 53 8.52 6.32 -1.83
N ALA A 54 8.21 5.02 -1.70
CA ALA A 54 6.91 4.59 -1.16
C ALA A 54 6.72 4.98 0.31
N THR A 55 7.79 4.93 1.11
CA THR A 55 7.79 5.39 2.50
C THR A 55 7.54 6.89 2.59
N ALA A 56 8.22 7.68 1.77
CA ALA A 56 8.02 9.13 1.68
C ALA A 56 6.57 9.48 1.28
N GLU A 57 5.98 8.74 0.33
CA GLU A 57 4.56 8.91 -0.03
C GLU A 57 3.62 8.56 1.12
N ALA A 58 3.92 7.52 1.90
CA ALA A 58 3.11 7.17 3.08
C ALA A 58 3.19 8.26 4.15
N VAL A 59 4.39 8.78 4.41
CA VAL A 59 4.61 9.90 5.35
C VAL A 59 3.89 11.16 4.87
N ARG A 60 3.98 11.48 3.57
CA ARG A 60 3.26 12.60 2.95
C ARG A 60 1.75 12.45 3.08
N ALA A 61 1.25 11.22 3.07
CA ALA A 61 -0.17 10.90 3.32
C ALA A 61 -0.56 10.95 4.81
N GLY A 62 0.38 11.25 5.72
CA GLY A 62 0.13 11.40 7.15
C GLY A 62 0.53 10.21 8.01
N ALA A 63 1.27 9.24 7.45
CA ALA A 63 1.81 8.14 8.24
C ALA A 63 2.92 8.64 9.18
N ASP A 64 3.00 8.08 10.39
CA ASP A 64 4.12 8.26 11.30
C ASP A 64 5.39 7.66 10.67
N PRO A 65 6.44 8.46 10.40
CA PRO A 65 7.69 8.00 9.81
C PRO A 65 8.33 6.81 10.55
N ASN A 66 8.12 6.70 11.86
CA ASN A 66 8.69 5.62 12.67
C ASN A 66 7.86 4.33 12.63
N GLN A 67 6.64 4.38 12.11
CA GLN A 67 5.69 3.27 12.03
C GLN A 67 5.38 2.87 10.58
N VAL A 68 6.09 3.43 9.60
CA VAL A 68 5.92 3.03 8.20
C VAL A 68 6.57 1.67 7.96
N ARG A 69 5.82 0.75 7.36
CA ARG A 69 6.31 -0.55 6.90
C ARG A 69 5.93 -0.79 5.45
N ILE A 70 6.80 -1.51 4.74
CA ILE A 70 6.51 -1.99 3.39
C ILE A 70 5.58 -3.20 3.49
N THR A 71 4.45 -3.15 2.79
CA THR A 71 3.45 -4.24 2.78
C THR A 71 3.51 -5.05 1.49
N ARG A 72 3.99 -4.46 0.40
CA ARG A 72 4.08 -5.14 -0.88
C ARG A 72 5.24 -4.58 -1.70
N ILE A 73 5.97 -5.48 -2.34
CA ILE A 73 6.95 -5.19 -3.38
C ILE A 73 6.59 -6.12 -4.55
N SER A 74 6.49 -5.56 -5.74
CA SER A 74 6.19 -6.29 -6.98
C SER A 74 7.23 -5.92 -8.01
N GLU A 75 7.96 -6.90 -8.51
CA GLU A 75 8.94 -6.76 -9.58
C GLU A 75 8.40 -7.47 -10.82
N ILE A 76 8.18 -6.73 -11.89
CA ILE A 76 7.67 -7.27 -13.15
C ILE A 76 8.74 -7.00 -14.23
N PRO A 77 9.54 -8.01 -14.59
CA PRO A 77 10.51 -7.88 -15.67
C PRO A 77 9.82 -7.52 -16.99
N MET A 78 10.38 -6.56 -17.71
CA MET A 78 9.89 -6.14 -19.01
C MET A 78 10.69 -6.86 -20.10
N THR A 79 10.28 -8.08 -20.43
CA THR A 79 10.97 -8.98 -21.39
C THR A 79 11.06 -8.45 -22.82
N TYR A 80 10.31 -7.40 -23.16
CA TYR A 80 10.31 -6.78 -24.49
C TYR A 80 11.03 -5.42 -24.54
N VAL A 81 11.59 -4.96 -23.41
CA VAL A 81 12.37 -3.72 -23.33
C VAL A 81 13.84 -4.09 -23.14
N PRO A 82 14.72 -3.77 -24.10
CA PRO A 82 16.17 -3.99 -23.96
C PRO A 82 16.72 -3.28 -22.71
N GLY A 83 17.74 -3.86 -22.07
CA GLY A 83 18.43 -3.23 -20.93
C GLY A 83 17.88 -3.59 -19.54
N GLY A 84 17.40 -4.83 -19.36
CA GLY A 84 17.09 -5.35 -18.02
C GLY A 84 16.03 -4.54 -17.27
N SER A 85 15.08 -3.96 -18.00
CA SER A 85 14.07 -3.07 -17.42
C SER A 85 13.07 -3.87 -16.57
N VAL A 86 12.80 -3.38 -15.37
CA VAL A 86 11.87 -3.99 -14.42
C VAL A 86 10.94 -2.90 -13.91
N ARG A 87 9.63 -3.15 -14.01
CA ARG A 87 8.64 -2.33 -13.33
C ARG A 87 8.58 -2.76 -11.87
N VAL A 88 8.89 -1.84 -10.97
CA VAL A 88 8.87 -2.04 -9.53
C VAL A 88 7.73 -1.23 -8.94
N ALA A 89 6.79 -1.92 -8.32
CA ALA A 89 5.70 -1.33 -7.56
C ALA A 89 5.86 -1.65 -6.07
N VAL A 90 5.89 -0.62 -5.22
CA VAL A 90 6.05 -0.76 -3.77
C VAL A 90 4.90 -0.06 -3.07
N LYS A 91 4.31 -0.74 -2.08
CA LYS A 91 3.30 -0.19 -1.18
C LYS A 91 3.83 -0.13 0.24
N ALA A 92 3.80 1.06 0.83
CA ALA A 92 4.08 1.30 2.23
C ALA A 92 2.80 1.72 2.97
N VAL A 93 2.69 1.34 4.24
CA VAL A 93 1.60 1.80 5.12
C VAL A 93 2.17 2.18 6.48
N GLY A 94 1.54 3.11 7.18
CA GLY A 94 1.87 3.41 8.56
C GLY A 94 0.68 4.02 9.31
N GLN A 95 0.76 3.98 10.64
CA GLN A 95 -0.28 4.58 11.47
C GLN A 95 -0.40 6.07 11.18
N LEU A 96 -1.63 6.57 11.10
CA LEU A 96 -1.86 8.01 10.98
C LEU A 96 -1.29 8.72 12.21
N LEU A 97 -0.47 9.75 12.01
CA LEU A 97 -0.12 10.69 13.06
C LEU A 97 -1.43 11.31 13.54
N ARG A 98 -1.87 11.00 14.77
CA ARG A 98 -3.02 11.66 15.37
C ARG A 98 -2.77 13.16 15.40
N SER A 99 -3.39 13.91 14.50
CA SER A 99 -3.69 15.31 14.80
C SER A 99 -4.74 15.29 15.91
N ALA A 100 -4.39 15.85 17.05
CA ALA A 100 -5.29 16.00 18.19
C ALA A 100 -6.51 16.83 17.78
N ALA A 101 -7.57 16.18 17.33
CA ALA A 101 -8.83 16.82 16.99
C ALA A 101 -10.00 15.94 17.45
N VAL A 102 -10.11 15.79 18.77
CA VAL A 102 -11.40 15.77 19.47
C VAL A 102 -11.15 16.38 20.85
N ARG A 103 -11.38 17.69 20.95
CA ARG A 103 -11.90 18.32 22.16
C ARG A 103 -13.39 18.52 21.94
#